data_AF-A0A847H6E6-F1
#
_entry.id   AF-A0A847H6E6-F1
#
_cell.length_a   1.000
_cell.length_b   1.000
_cell.length_c   1.000
_cell.angle_alpha   90.00
_cell.angle_beta   90.00
_cell.angle_gamma   90.00
#
_symmetry.space_group_name_H-M   'P 1'
#
loop_
_entity.id
_entity.type
_entity.pdbx_description
1 polymer ?
#
loop_
_entity_poly.entity_id
_entity_poly.type
_entity_poly.pdbx_seq_one_letter_code
_entity_poly.pdbx_strand_id
1 'polypeptide(L)'
;MNKELERSANLWIKHGYFSVMYVNFDVNLGMPSNFYYLLLKLRKKYGYASSAIDGYTNAYAANGVPQSNKTNETAQTSQVGDANQVNDPNLKANIDYYQLIEDLKLYLPENRFAILLMLPYAELMQMLNFLDKGQLVNGLRFFTKEKLLTLVGRLPKKELLKMLFQMFTNRKQLIENLPTKEIMGFLSSNEIDKKHFMKIFEMMPKETLSQIARYLTKKDCSKMSKKELMQEIRPFKKFHIVDGLKRLDEKTLRGFVTDLCETFPKFYNEFSHGALFDLTAKFARTDIVDSMIVLDNEKILEMLAQLPEKLIALTASQINYEVFAQILMADYKDLLAGLVLA
;
A
#
# COMPACT_ATOMS: atom_id res chain seq x y z
N MET A 1 -16.59 -37.90 9.20
CA MET A 1 -16.47 -36.65 8.43
C MET A 1 -16.34 -35.39 9.29
N ASN A 2 -17.16 -35.18 10.34
CA ASN A 2 -17.04 -33.94 11.15
C ASN A 2 -15.91 -33.90 12.21
N LYS A 3 -15.45 -35.06 12.72
CA LYS A 3 -14.40 -35.08 13.78
C LYS A 3 -12.95 -34.97 13.26
N GLU A 4 -12.72 -35.19 11.97
CA GLU A 4 -11.40 -35.00 11.35
C GLU A 4 -11.16 -33.53 10.99
N LEU A 5 -12.19 -32.80 10.58
CA LEU A 5 -12.14 -31.35 10.35
C LEU A 5 -11.85 -30.55 11.63
N GLU A 6 -12.43 -30.94 12.77
CA GLU A 6 -12.13 -30.32 14.07
C GLU A 6 -10.72 -30.65 14.58
N ARG A 7 -10.18 -31.83 14.25
CA ARG A 7 -8.78 -32.18 14.58
C ARG A 7 -7.79 -31.42 13.70
N SER A 8 -8.10 -31.22 12.42
CA SER A 8 -7.29 -30.39 11.53
C SER A 8 -7.32 -28.93 11.97
N ALA A 9 -8.48 -28.35 12.31
CA ALA A 9 -8.57 -26.96 12.78
C ALA A 9 -7.76 -26.71 14.07
N ASN A 10 -7.77 -27.65 15.02
CA ASN A 10 -7.00 -27.53 16.27
C ASN A 10 -5.48 -27.73 16.08
N LEU A 11 -5.05 -28.44 15.04
CA LEU A 11 -3.63 -28.57 14.67
C LEU A 11 -3.07 -27.28 14.02
N TRP A 12 -3.92 -26.48 13.37
CA TRP A 12 -3.53 -25.21 12.74
C TRP A 12 -3.35 -24.07 13.74
N ILE A 13 -4.12 -24.06 14.84
CA ILE A 13 -4.00 -23.07 15.92
C ILE A 13 -2.71 -23.26 16.73
N LYS A 14 -2.20 -24.50 16.83
CA LYS A 14 -1.06 -24.83 17.70
C LYS A 14 0.33 -24.49 17.11
N HIS A 15 0.41 -24.12 15.82
CA HIS A 15 1.68 -23.91 15.12
C HIS A 15 1.90 -22.52 14.51
N GLY A 16 1.07 -21.51 14.83
CA GLY A 16 1.44 -20.10 14.62
C GLY A 16 1.64 -19.67 13.16
N TYR A 17 0.89 -20.25 12.21
CA TYR A 17 0.85 -19.77 10.82
C TYR A 17 -0.45 -18.99 10.59
N PHE A 18 -0.38 -17.66 10.66
CA PHE A 18 -1.42 -16.78 10.10
C PHE A 18 -1.35 -16.87 8.57
N SER A 19 -2.10 -17.80 8.00
CA SER A 19 -2.36 -17.84 6.57
C SER A 19 -3.48 -16.86 6.26
N VAL A 20 -3.18 -15.92 5.37
CA VAL A 20 -4.11 -14.96 4.77
C VAL A 20 -5.36 -15.71 4.28
N MET A 21 -6.49 -15.54 4.97
CA MET A 21 -7.78 -15.99 4.45
C MET A 21 -8.07 -15.18 3.18
N TYR A 22 -7.86 -15.81 2.03
CA TYR A 22 -8.50 -15.41 0.79
C TYR A 22 -10.01 -15.57 0.98
N VAL A 23 -10.69 -14.50 1.37
CA VAL A 23 -12.14 -14.43 1.24
C VAL A 23 -12.42 -14.19 -0.24
N ASN A 24 -12.77 -15.25 -0.96
CA ASN A 24 -13.39 -15.15 -2.28
C ASN A 24 -14.77 -14.50 -2.09
N PHE A 25 -14.83 -13.18 -2.14
CA PHE A 25 -16.08 -12.46 -2.33
C PHE A 25 -16.42 -12.54 -3.81
N ASP A 26 -17.21 -13.56 -4.16
CA ASP A 26 -17.92 -13.63 -5.42
C ASP A 26 -18.79 -12.37 -5.55
N VAL A 27 -18.67 -11.63 -6.66
CA VAL A 27 -19.22 -10.27 -6.84
C VAL A 27 -20.75 -10.29 -7.07
N ASN A 28 -21.41 -11.37 -6.66
CA ASN A 28 -22.85 -11.44 -6.46
C ASN A 28 -23.13 -11.34 -4.97
N LEU A 29 -23.15 -10.11 -4.44
CA LEU A 29 -23.52 -9.78 -3.06
C LEU A 29 -25.03 -10.04 -2.83
N GLY A 30 -25.41 -11.32 -2.82
CA GLY A 30 -26.57 -11.78 -2.08
C GLY A 30 -26.23 -11.70 -0.60
N MET A 31 -26.83 -10.74 0.11
CA MET A 31 -26.69 -10.63 1.55
C MET A 31 -27.02 -11.99 2.20
N PRO A 32 -26.19 -12.52 3.10
CA PRO A 32 -26.50 -13.77 3.78
C PRO A 32 -27.87 -13.66 4.46
N SER A 33 -28.70 -14.69 4.33
CA SER A 33 -30.11 -14.70 4.76
C SER A 33 -30.29 -14.28 6.23
N ASN A 34 -29.34 -14.62 7.10
CA ASN A 34 -29.34 -14.22 8.51
C ASN A 34 -29.17 -12.70 8.73
N PHE A 35 -28.50 -12.01 7.81
CA PHE A 35 -28.34 -10.56 7.81
C PHE A 35 -29.54 -9.84 7.19
N TYR A 36 -30.17 -10.45 6.16
CA TYR A 36 -31.49 -10.02 5.70
C TYR A 36 -32.52 -10.10 6.83
N TYR A 37 -32.41 -11.07 7.74
CA TYR A 37 -33.22 -11.17 8.97
C TYR A 37 -32.88 -10.12 10.04
N LEU A 38 -31.62 -9.70 10.18
CA LEU A 38 -31.24 -8.62 11.09
C LEU A 38 -31.77 -7.27 10.56
N LEU A 39 -31.55 -6.97 9.29
CA LEU A 39 -32.10 -5.79 8.61
C LEU A 39 -33.63 -5.82 8.50
N LEU A 40 -34.25 -6.99 8.29
CA LEU A 40 -35.70 -7.14 8.33
C LEU A 40 -36.26 -7.06 9.74
N LYS A 41 -35.55 -7.50 10.78
CA LYS A 41 -35.99 -7.30 12.17
C LYS A 41 -35.93 -5.82 12.53
N LEU A 42 -34.86 -5.12 12.14
CA LEU A 42 -34.75 -3.67 12.25
C LEU A 42 -35.85 -2.96 11.43
N ARG A 43 -36.15 -3.43 10.21
CA ARG A 43 -37.18 -2.86 9.30
C ARG A 43 -38.63 -3.20 9.68
N LYS A 44 -38.94 -4.41 10.16
CA LYS A 44 -40.29 -4.82 10.61
C LYS A 44 -40.62 -4.26 11.99
N LYS A 45 -39.64 -4.06 12.87
CA LYS A 45 -39.83 -3.45 14.19
C LYS A 45 -39.92 -1.93 14.09
N TYR A 46 -39.23 -1.31 13.12
CA TYR A 46 -39.22 0.15 12.93
C TYR A 46 -39.41 0.55 11.47
N GLY A 47 -40.66 0.65 11.03
CA GLY A 47 -41.07 1.25 9.75
C GLY A 47 -40.69 2.74 9.56
N TYR A 48 -39.69 3.23 10.30
CA TYR A 48 -39.22 4.60 10.36
C TYR A 48 -37.69 4.72 10.32
N ALA A 49 -36.94 3.67 9.93
CA ALA A 49 -35.48 3.82 9.74
C ALA A 49 -35.11 4.89 8.69
N SER A 50 -36.03 5.29 7.81
CA SER A 50 -35.84 6.48 6.96
C SER A 50 -35.70 7.75 7.80
N SER A 51 -36.45 7.93 8.89
CA SER A 51 -36.38 9.17 9.69
C SER A 51 -35.17 9.26 10.62
N ALA A 52 -34.53 8.15 10.98
CA ALA A 52 -33.26 8.15 11.73
C ALA A 52 -32.06 8.37 10.81
N ILE A 53 -32.11 7.81 9.59
CA ILE A 53 -31.15 8.09 8.51
C ILE A 53 -31.29 9.56 8.09
N ASP A 54 -32.51 10.02 7.81
CA ASP A 54 -32.78 11.43 7.49
C ASP A 54 -32.45 12.33 8.70
N GLY A 55 -32.68 11.90 9.94
CA GLY A 55 -32.34 12.67 11.15
C GLY A 55 -30.83 12.85 11.36
N TYR A 56 -30.04 11.79 11.24
CA TYR A 56 -28.58 11.85 11.39
C TYR A 56 -27.93 12.61 10.22
N THR A 57 -28.35 12.32 8.99
CA THR A 57 -27.84 13.01 7.78
C THR A 57 -28.25 14.49 7.78
N ASN A 58 -29.47 14.85 8.21
CA ASN A 58 -29.92 16.25 8.27
C ASN A 58 -29.32 17.02 9.46
N ALA A 59 -29.06 16.38 10.60
CA ALA A 59 -28.41 17.02 11.75
C ALA A 59 -26.94 17.39 11.46
N TYR A 60 -26.23 16.54 10.71
CA TYR A 60 -24.85 16.83 10.29
C TYR A 60 -24.75 17.77 9.08
N ALA A 61 -25.71 17.72 8.16
CA ALA A 61 -25.81 18.72 7.08
C ALA A 61 -26.14 20.13 7.60
N ALA A 62 -26.85 20.24 8.74
CA ALA A 62 -27.21 21.51 9.37
C ALA A 62 -26.11 22.12 10.26
N ASN A 63 -25.23 21.31 10.86
CA ASN A 63 -24.31 21.76 11.91
C ASN A 63 -22.82 21.82 11.51
N GLY A 64 -22.44 21.34 10.33
CA GLY A 64 -21.04 21.30 9.90
C GLY A 64 -20.19 20.30 10.71
N VAL A 65 -19.06 19.87 10.13
CA VAL A 65 -18.17 18.88 10.73
C VAL A 65 -17.60 19.41 12.06
N PRO A 66 -17.74 18.71 13.21
CA PRO A 66 -17.09 19.13 14.44
C PRO A 66 -15.56 18.96 14.30
N GLN A 67 -14.83 20.06 14.47
CA GLN A 67 -13.37 20.04 14.56
C GLN A 67 -12.95 19.22 15.79
N SER A 68 -12.06 18.24 15.58
CA SER A 68 -11.42 17.50 16.66
C SER A 68 -10.60 18.46 17.53
N ASN A 69 -11.08 18.75 18.74
CA ASN A 69 -10.32 19.51 19.72
C ASN A 69 -9.13 18.68 20.20
N LYS A 70 -7.93 19.09 19.80
CA LYS A 70 -6.69 18.76 20.50
C LYS A 70 -6.63 19.59 21.77
N THR A 71 -6.58 18.96 22.94
CA THR A 71 -6.15 19.65 24.17
C THR A 71 -5.19 18.78 24.96
N ASN A 72 -4.05 19.40 25.26
CA ASN A 72 -2.88 18.84 25.93
C ASN A 72 -3.15 18.54 27.42
N GLU A 73 -2.49 17.50 27.92
CA GLU A 73 -2.34 17.21 29.34
C GLU A 73 -1.42 18.23 30.03
N THR A 74 -1.83 18.75 31.20
CA THR A 74 -0.91 19.05 32.30
C THR A 74 -1.64 18.94 33.64
N ALA A 75 -0.95 18.32 34.61
CA ALA A 75 -1.41 17.86 35.91
C ALA A 75 -1.84 18.96 36.91
N GLN A 76 -2.72 18.62 37.88
CA GLN A 76 -2.38 18.59 39.32
C GLN A 76 -3.55 18.17 40.24
N THR A 77 -3.14 17.39 41.25
CA THR A 77 -3.74 16.88 42.49
C THR A 77 -4.64 17.79 43.33
N SER A 78 -5.66 17.21 44.00
CA SER A 78 -5.90 17.29 45.47
C SER A 78 -7.07 16.41 45.95
N GLN A 79 -6.96 15.93 47.19
CA GLN A 79 -7.80 14.92 47.89
C GLN A 79 -8.90 15.52 48.81
N VAL A 80 -9.80 14.62 49.26
CA VAL A 80 -10.52 14.50 50.57
C VAL A 80 -12.03 14.87 50.64
N GLY A 81 -12.86 13.87 51.03
CA GLY A 81 -13.88 14.03 52.10
C GLY A 81 -15.38 13.74 51.85
N ASP A 82 -15.83 12.53 52.22
CA ASP A 82 -17.11 12.05 52.81
C ASP A 82 -18.55 12.26 52.24
N ALA A 83 -19.17 11.09 51.95
CA ALA A 83 -20.49 10.53 52.31
C ALA A 83 -21.82 11.34 52.21
N ASN A 84 -22.70 10.94 51.27
CA ASN A 84 -23.98 10.23 51.56
C ASN A 84 -24.80 9.96 50.26
N GLN A 85 -25.34 8.75 50.15
CA GLN A 85 -26.27 8.28 49.11
C GLN A 85 -27.68 8.86 49.32
N VAL A 86 -28.43 9.14 48.23
CA VAL A 86 -29.74 8.55 47.86
C VAL A 86 -30.17 9.09 46.47
N ASN A 87 -30.23 8.19 45.47
CA ASN A 87 -31.19 7.95 44.36
C ASN A 87 -32.05 9.15 43.86
N ASP A 88 -32.28 9.46 42.57
CA ASP A 88 -32.35 8.71 41.29
C ASP A 88 -32.63 9.75 40.15
N PRO A 89 -33.03 9.44 38.89
CA PRO A 89 -32.52 8.56 37.81
C PRO A 89 -32.26 9.40 36.54
N ASN A 90 -31.04 9.51 36.03
CA ASN A 90 -30.84 9.91 34.62
C ASN A 90 -29.53 9.31 34.08
N LEU A 91 -29.66 8.04 33.71
CA LEU A 91 -29.01 7.37 32.58
C LEU A 91 -27.66 7.95 32.13
N LYS A 92 -26.62 7.77 32.94
CA LYS A 92 -25.28 7.56 32.37
C LYS A 92 -25.20 6.07 32.02
N ALA A 93 -25.67 5.71 30.84
CA ALA A 93 -25.37 4.42 30.24
C ALA A 93 -23.85 4.36 30.02
N ASN A 94 -23.15 3.89 31.03
CA ASN A 94 -21.75 3.52 30.93
C ASN A 94 -21.75 2.20 30.16
N ILE A 95 -21.90 2.28 28.84
CA ILE A 95 -21.79 1.12 27.96
C ILE A 95 -20.39 0.56 28.19
N ASP A 96 -20.31 -0.58 28.85
CA ASP A 96 -19.06 -1.31 28.97
C ASP A 96 -18.65 -1.72 27.56
N TYR A 97 -17.43 -1.37 27.22
CA TYR A 97 -16.80 -1.68 25.95
C TYR A 97 -16.95 -3.15 25.54
N TYR A 98 -16.81 -4.07 26.50
CA TYR A 98 -16.97 -5.49 26.25
C TYR A 98 -18.43 -5.87 25.97
N GLN A 99 -19.36 -5.22 26.65
CA GLN A 99 -20.79 -5.42 26.41
C GLN A 99 -21.18 -4.94 25.01
N LEU A 100 -20.64 -3.81 24.54
CA LEU A 100 -20.89 -3.31 23.19
C LEU A 100 -20.40 -4.27 22.10
N ILE A 101 -19.20 -4.83 22.29
CA ILE A 101 -18.62 -5.81 21.38
C ILE A 101 -19.50 -7.05 21.28
N GLU A 102 -20.02 -7.54 22.40
CA GLU A 102 -20.90 -8.71 22.44
C GLU A 102 -22.28 -8.41 21.84
N ASP A 103 -22.92 -7.30 22.24
CA ASP A 103 -24.28 -6.94 21.83
C ASP A 103 -24.37 -6.72 20.31
N LEU A 104 -23.42 -5.98 19.75
CA LEU A 104 -23.34 -5.72 18.31
C LEU A 104 -22.54 -6.80 17.56
N LYS A 105 -21.98 -7.79 18.27
CA LYS A 105 -21.09 -8.83 17.74
C LYS A 105 -20.01 -8.24 16.84
N LEU A 106 -19.32 -7.22 17.35
CA LEU A 106 -18.35 -6.45 16.57
C LEU A 106 -17.15 -7.27 16.13
N TYR A 107 -16.91 -8.46 16.69
CA TYR A 107 -15.91 -9.41 16.18
C TYR A 107 -16.22 -9.89 14.75
N LEU A 108 -17.49 -9.85 14.31
CA LEU A 108 -17.92 -10.17 12.95
C LEU A 108 -17.67 -9.00 11.99
N PRO A 109 -16.87 -9.18 10.92
CA PRO A 109 -16.64 -8.12 9.92
C PRO A 109 -17.91 -7.61 9.26
N GLU A 110 -18.92 -8.46 9.06
CA GLU A 110 -20.19 -8.11 8.43
C GLU A 110 -20.96 -7.08 9.26
N ASN A 111 -20.90 -7.19 10.59
CA ASN A 111 -21.57 -6.25 11.49
C ASN A 111 -20.84 -4.90 11.53
N ARG A 112 -19.50 -4.92 11.53
CA ARG A 112 -18.71 -3.68 11.39
C ARG A 112 -19.01 -2.99 10.06
N PHE A 113 -19.03 -3.75 8.97
CA PHE A 113 -19.39 -3.26 7.63
C PHE A 113 -20.78 -2.61 7.61
N ALA A 114 -21.78 -3.24 8.24
CA ALA A 114 -23.14 -2.71 8.34
C ALA A 114 -23.19 -1.34 9.00
N ILE A 115 -22.46 -1.17 10.11
CA ILE A 115 -22.38 0.09 10.85
C ILE A 115 -21.64 1.13 10.02
N LEU A 116 -20.54 0.76 9.38
CA LEU A 116 -19.75 1.65 8.52
C LEU A 116 -20.56 2.20 7.32
N LEU A 117 -21.52 1.44 6.79
CA LEU A 117 -22.42 1.93 5.73
C LEU A 117 -23.42 3.00 6.19
N MET A 118 -23.55 3.22 7.49
CA MET A 118 -24.40 4.30 8.04
C MET A 118 -23.63 5.62 8.16
N LEU A 119 -22.31 5.59 8.01
CA LEU A 119 -21.47 6.78 8.15
C LEU A 119 -21.40 7.57 6.84
N PRO A 120 -21.33 8.92 6.91
CA PRO A 120 -21.05 9.74 5.75
C PRO A 120 -19.64 9.45 5.21
N TYR A 121 -19.46 9.64 3.91
CA TYR A 121 -18.20 9.37 3.20
C TYR A 121 -16.97 10.00 3.86
N ALA A 122 -17.07 11.23 4.37
CA ALA A 122 -15.94 11.92 5.00
C ALA A 122 -15.46 11.20 6.27
N GLU A 123 -16.38 10.69 7.08
CA GLU A 123 -16.07 9.92 8.29
C GLU A 123 -15.58 8.52 7.94
N LEU A 124 -16.14 7.92 6.89
CA LEU A 124 -15.67 6.65 6.35
C LEU A 124 -14.20 6.72 5.89
N MET A 125 -13.79 7.84 5.30
CA MET A 125 -12.39 8.09 4.95
C MET A 125 -11.51 8.24 6.18
N GLN A 126 -12.02 8.83 7.27
CA GLN A 126 -11.28 8.92 8.53
C GLN A 126 -11.06 7.54 9.15
N MET A 127 -12.03 6.63 9.01
CA MET A 127 -11.93 5.25 9.50
C MET A 127 -10.73 4.50 8.92
N LEU A 128 -10.33 4.80 7.67
CA LEU A 128 -9.17 4.17 7.06
C LEU A 128 -7.85 4.46 7.81
N ASN A 129 -7.75 5.55 8.58
CA ASN A 129 -6.54 5.86 9.34
C ASN A 129 -6.27 4.89 10.51
N PHE A 130 -7.28 4.12 10.92
CA PHE A 130 -7.14 3.10 11.97
C PHE A 130 -6.73 1.73 11.42
N LEU A 131 -6.55 1.62 10.10
CA LEU A 131 -6.05 0.42 9.46
C LEU A 131 -4.53 0.40 9.46
N ASP A 132 -3.96 -0.80 9.62
CA ASP A 132 -2.54 -1.00 9.36
C ASP A 132 -2.24 -0.92 7.85
N LYS A 133 -0.96 -0.81 7.51
CA LYS A 133 -0.51 -0.66 6.12
C LYS A 133 -0.92 -1.83 5.22
N GLY A 134 -0.90 -3.06 5.75
CA GLY A 134 -1.31 -4.25 5.01
C GLY A 134 -2.80 -4.24 4.69
N GLN A 135 -3.62 -3.81 5.64
CA GLN A 135 -5.07 -3.65 5.48
C GLN A 135 -5.44 -2.57 4.47
N LEU A 136 -4.70 -1.45 4.47
CA LEU A 136 -4.83 -0.39 3.46
C LEU A 136 -4.50 -0.91 2.05
N VAL A 137 -3.35 -1.60 1.91
CA VAL A 137 -2.97 -2.23 0.63
C VAL A 137 -4.00 -3.27 0.18
N ASN A 138 -4.57 -4.03 1.11
CA ASN A 138 -5.62 -4.99 0.80
C ASN A 138 -6.86 -4.31 0.19
N GLY A 139 -7.21 -3.10 0.62
CA GLY A 139 -8.28 -2.31 0.02
C GLY A 139 -8.04 -2.00 -1.47
N LEU A 140 -6.79 -1.84 -1.90
CA LEU A 140 -6.45 -1.58 -3.30
C LEU A 140 -6.75 -2.79 -4.21
N ARG A 141 -6.94 -4.00 -3.65
CA ARG A 141 -7.32 -5.20 -4.42
C ARG A 141 -8.70 -5.10 -5.07
N PHE A 142 -9.54 -4.17 -4.60
CA PHE A 142 -10.84 -3.90 -5.20
C PHE A 142 -10.75 -3.21 -6.56
N PHE A 143 -9.62 -2.61 -6.91
CA PHE A 143 -9.44 -2.02 -8.22
C PHE A 143 -9.18 -3.07 -9.31
N THR A 144 -9.62 -2.78 -10.54
CA THR A 144 -9.17 -3.52 -11.72
C THR A 144 -7.71 -3.21 -12.03
N LYS A 145 -7.05 -4.06 -12.85
CA LYS A 145 -5.66 -3.83 -13.23
C LYS A 145 -5.51 -2.49 -13.97
N GLU A 146 -6.44 -2.15 -14.86
CA GLU A 146 -6.43 -0.92 -15.65
C GLU A 146 -6.51 0.32 -14.76
N LYS A 147 -7.38 0.27 -13.74
CA LYS A 147 -7.51 1.36 -12.77
C LYS A 147 -6.26 1.49 -11.91
N LEU A 148 -5.68 0.38 -11.44
CA LEU A 148 -4.41 0.37 -10.72
C LEU A 148 -3.28 0.97 -11.56
N LEU A 149 -3.16 0.59 -12.83
CA LEU A 149 -2.14 1.16 -13.72
C LEU A 149 -2.36 2.66 -13.95
N THR A 150 -3.60 3.14 -13.99
CA THR A 150 -3.87 4.58 -14.05
C THR A 150 -3.38 5.31 -12.79
N LEU A 151 -3.54 4.71 -11.61
CA LEU A 151 -3.06 5.26 -10.34
C LEU A 151 -1.53 5.23 -10.27
N VAL A 152 -0.94 4.08 -10.58
CA VAL A 152 0.52 3.85 -10.60
C VAL A 152 1.20 4.77 -11.60
N GLY A 153 0.61 4.99 -12.77
CA GLY A 153 1.16 5.88 -13.79
C GLY A 153 1.32 7.34 -13.35
N ARG A 154 0.59 7.77 -12.30
CA ARG A 154 0.71 9.10 -11.71
C ARG A 154 1.81 9.20 -10.65
N LEU A 155 2.38 8.06 -10.23
CA LEU A 155 3.43 8.05 -9.24
C LEU A 155 4.73 8.65 -9.78
N PRO A 156 5.50 9.37 -8.93
CA PRO A 156 6.83 9.82 -9.30
C PRO A 156 7.75 8.62 -9.54
N LYS A 157 8.74 8.82 -10.41
CA LYS A 157 9.73 7.81 -10.82
C LYS A 157 10.36 7.05 -9.64
N LYS A 158 10.70 7.76 -8.55
CA LYS A 158 11.31 7.16 -7.36
C LYS A 158 10.42 6.10 -6.71
N GLU A 159 9.11 6.27 -6.75
CA GLU A 159 8.15 5.36 -6.13
C GLU A 159 7.85 4.17 -7.02
N LEU A 160 7.70 4.40 -8.32
CA LEU A 160 7.67 3.32 -9.30
C LEU A 160 8.89 2.41 -9.17
N LEU A 161 10.07 3.00 -9.00
CA LEU A 161 11.29 2.25 -8.81
C LEU A 161 11.27 1.42 -7.51
N LYS A 162 10.80 1.99 -6.39
CA LYS A 162 10.63 1.24 -5.14
C LYS A 162 9.68 0.07 -5.33
N MET A 163 8.54 0.28 -6.00
CA MET A 163 7.58 -0.79 -6.30
C MET A 163 8.21 -1.89 -7.17
N LEU A 164 8.93 -1.53 -8.23
CA LEU A 164 9.65 -2.50 -9.07
C LEU A 164 10.69 -3.30 -8.29
N PHE A 165 11.42 -2.69 -7.36
CA PHE A 165 12.33 -3.43 -6.49
C PHE A 165 11.63 -4.36 -5.51
N GLN A 166 10.38 -4.09 -5.16
CA GLN A 166 9.57 -5.00 -4.36
C GLN A 166 9.03 -6.18 -5.19
N MET A 167 8.72 -5.95 -6.48
CA MET A 167 8.21 -6.99 -7.38
C MET A 167 9.30 -7.92 -7.93
N PHE A 168 10.51 -7.42 -8.17
CA PHE A 168 11.62 -8.24 -8.64
C PHE A 168 12.35 -8.94 -7.49
N THR A 169 12.73 -10.20 -7.71
CA THR A 169 13.58 -10.94 -6.76
C THR A 169 14.99 -10.34 -6.67
N ASN A 170 15.45 -9.73 -7.77
CA ASN A 170 16.77 -9.13 -7.88
C ASN A 170 16.71 -7.83 -8.70
N ARG A 171 17.39 -6.78 -8.24
CA ARG A 171 17.51 -5.49 -8.94
C ARG A 171 18.08 -5.60 -10.36
N LYS A 172 18.93 -6.60 -10.65
CA LYS A 172 19.44 -6.87 -12.01
C LYS A 172 18.31 -7.17 -13.01
N GLN A 173 17.25 -7.83 -12.55
CA GLN A 173 16.10 -8.17 -13.40
C GLN A 173 15.41 -6.92 -13.95
N LEU A 174 15.46 -5.80 -13.23
CA LEU A 174 14.96 -4.52 -13.75
C LEU A 174 15.69 -4.17 -15.05
N ILE A 175 17.03 -4.20 -15.05
CA ILE A 175 17.86 -3.83 -16.19
C ILE A 175 17.74 -4.84 -17.31
N GLU A 176 17.61 -6.13 -17.00
CA GLU A 176 17.38 -7.20 -17.98
C GLU A 176 16.07 -7.02 -18.75
N ASN A 177 15.02 -6.52 -18.09
CA ASN A 177 13.68 -6.39 -18.67
C ASN A 177 13.39 -5.01 -19.30
N LEU A 178 14.32 -4.05 -19.19
CA LEU A 178 14.20 -2.75 -19.85
C LEU A 178 14.46 -2.86 -21.36
N PRO A 179 13.81 -2.03 -22.19
CA PRO A 179 14.07 -2.02 -23.62
C PRO A 179 15.48 -1.48 -23.92
N THR A 180 16.14 -2.00 -24.95
CA THR A 180 17.53 -1.63 -25.30
C THR A 180 17.71 -0.13 -25.57
N LYS A 181 16.68 0.52 -26.13
CA LYS A 181 16.66 1.98 -26.32
C LYS A 181 16.83 2.74 -24.99
N GLU A 182 16.23 2.23 -23.92
CA GLU A 182 16.33 2.82 -22.58
C GLU A 182 17.74 2.62 -22.00
N ILE A 183 18.33 1.44 -22.18
CA ILE A 183 19.73 1.16 -21.79
C ILE A 183 20.71 2.11 -22.50
N MET A 184 20.49 2.36 -23.80
CA MET A 184 21.31 3.30 -24.58
C MET A 184 21.09 4.76 -24.17
N GLY A 185 19.86 5.13 -23.85
CA GLY A 185 19.48 6.46 -23.35
C GLY A 185 20.12 6.75 -21.99
N PHE A 186 20.05 5.78 -21.08
CA PHE A 186 20.64 5.81 -19.74
C PHE A 186 22.12 6.20 -19.77
N LEU A 187 22.93 5.59 -20.64
CA LEU A 187 24.37 5.91 -20.77
C LEU A 187 24.64 7.37 -21.17
N SER A 188 23.65 8.03 -21.75
CA SER A 188 23.72 9.42 -22.18
C SER A 188 23.28 10.40 -21.08
N SER A 189 22.78 9.94 -19.93
CA SER A 189 22.31 10.78 -18.81
C SER A 189 23.40 11.75 -18.34
N ASN A 190 23.02 13.00 -18.07
CA ASN A 190 23.91 14.04 -17.55
C ASN A 190 24.44 13.73 -16.13
N GLU A 191 23.72 12.93 -15.35
CA GLU A 191 24.14 12.53 -14.00
C GLU A 191 25.33 11.53 -14.01
N ILE A 192 25.55 10.89 -15.15
CA ILE A 192 26.58 9.87 -15.32
C ILE A 192 27.81 10.47 -16.01
N ASP A 193 28.81 10.85 -15.21
CA ASP A 193 30.11 11.30 -15.70
C ASP A 193 31.05 10.17 -16.14
N LYS A 194 32.06 10.54 -16.95
CA LYS A 194 33.18 9.67 -17.35
C LYS A 194 33.86 8.97 -16.16
N LYS A 195 34.01 9.65 -15.01
CA LYS A 195 34.62 9.04 -13.80
C LYS A 195 33.90 7.77 -13.35
N HIS A 196 32.58 7.72 -13.51
CA HIS A 196 31.79 6.54 -13.15
C HIS A 196 32.08 5.38 -14.10
N PHE A 197 32.17 5.65 -15.41
CA PHE A 197 32.57 4.64 -16.40
C PHE A 197 33.97 4.09 -16.14
N MET A 198 34.94 4.96 -15.85
CA MET A 198 36.30 4.52 -15.54
C MET A 198 36.32 3.57 -14.33
N LYS A 199 35.53 3.84 -13.29
CA LYS A 199 35.41 2.95 -12.13
C LYS A 199 34.88 1.56 -12.51
N ILE A 200 33.90 1.48 -13.42
CA ILE A 200 33.39 0.18 -13.89
C ILE A 200 34.43 -0.54 -14.75
N PHE A 201 35.18 0.18 -15.60
CA PHE A 201 36.25 -0.40 -16.40
C PHE A 201 37.37 -1.03 -15.55
N GLU A 202 37.63 -0.50 -14.34
CA GLU A 202 38.58 -1.10 -13.39
C GLU A 202 38.12 -2.48 -12.89
N MET A 203 36.81 -2.75 -12.85
CA MET A 203 36.25 -4.03 -12.38
C MET A 203 35.99 -5.01 -13.52
N MET A 204 35.88 -4.51 -14.75
CA MET A 204 35.55 -5.30 -15.95
C MET A 204 36.65 -6.30 -16.35
N PRO A 205 36.30 -7.45 -16.97
CA PRO A 205 37.27 -8.36 -17.59
C PRO A 205 38.12 -7.69 -18.67
N LYS A 206 39.35 -8.19 -18.86
CA LYS A 206 40.30 -7.64 -19.84
C LYS A 206 39.72 -7.72 -21.26
N GLU A 207 39.05 -8.81 -21.57
CA GLU A 207 38.51 -9.13 -22.88
C GLU A 207 37.49 -8.08 -23.31
N THR A 208 36.53 -7.77 -22.44
CA THR A 208 35.52 -6.73 -22.68
C THR A 208 36.17 -5.35 -22.78
N LEU A 209 37.10 -5.03 -21.88
CA LEU A 209 37.80 -3.75 -21.92
C LEU A 209 38.59 -3.56 -23.23
N SER A 210 39.19 -4.63 -23.75
CA SER A 210 39.91 -4.61 -25.02
C SER A 210 38.98 -4.33 -26.21
N GLN A 211 37.74 -4.82 -26.18
CA GLN A 211 36.74 -4.52 -27.20
C GLN A 211 36.36 -3.04 -27.18
N ILE A 212 36.13 -2.47 -26.00
CA ILE A 212 35.85 -1.04 -25.83
C ILE A 212 37.03 -0.20 -26.35
N ALA A 213 38.26 -0.53 -25.95
CA ALA A 213 39.46 0.16 -26.43
C ALA A 213 39.60 0.07 -27.95
N ARG A 214 39.33 -1.09 -28.55
CA ARG A 214 39.33 -1.28 -30.00
C ARG A 214 38.30 -0.40 -30.69
N TYR A 215 37.09 -0.27 -30.16
CA TYR A 215 36.06 0.61 -30.73
C TYR A 215 36.44 2.09 -30.66
N LEU A 216 37.11 2.50 -29.59
CA LEU A 216 37.50 3.90 -29.39
C LEU A 216 38.73 4.28 -30.23
N THR A 217 39.77 3.43 -30.22
CA THR A 217 41.06 3.71 -30.86
C THR A 217 41.11 3.29 -32.33
N LYS A 218 40.21 2.38 -32.75
CA LYS A 218 40.23 1.66 -34.04
C LYS A 218 41.50 0.80 -34.25
N LYS A 219 42.21 0.45 -33.18
CA LYS A 219 43.41 -0.40 -33.20
C LYS A 219 43.14 -1.76 -32.56
N ASP A 220 43.96 -2.76 -32.88
CA ASP A 220 43.92 -4.03 -32.16
C ASP A 220 44.57 -3.86 -30.77
N CYS A 221 43.77 -4.08 -29.73
CA CYS A 221 44.16 -3.93 -28.33
C CYS A 221 44.20 -5.27 -27.59
N SER A 222 44.08 -6.41 -28.30
CA SER A 222 43.97 -7.75 -27.69
C SER A 222 45.16 -8.14 -26.80
N LYS A 223 46.37 -7.72 -27.20
CA LYS A 223 47.63 -8.03 -26.50
C LYS A 223 47.91 -7.11 -25.32
N MET A 224 47.23 -5.96 -25.21
CA MET A 224 47.47 -4.98 -24.13
C MET A 224 47.05 -5.54 -22.77
N SER A 225 47.77 -5.17 -21.72
CA SER A 225 47.39 -5.38 -20.33
C SER A 225 46.21 -4.49 -19.94
N LYS A 226 45.51 -4.83 -18.86
CA LYS A 226 44.40 -4.01 -18.34
C LYS A 226 44.82 -2.57 -18.03
N LYS A 227 46.04 -2.37 -17.52
CA LYS A 227 46.60 -1.04 -17.23
C LYS A 227 46.81 -0.22 -18.50
N GLU A 228 47.36 -0.82 -19.55
CA GLU A 228 47.55 -0.17 -20.85
C GLU A 228 46.21 0.16 -21.52
N LEU A 229 45.25 -0.77 -21.49
CA LEU A 229 43.89 -0.53 -21.99
C LEU A 229 43.22 0.68 -21.30
N MET A 230 43.36 0.78 -19.98
CA MET A 230 42.84 1.93 -19.23
C MET A 230 43.53 3.24 -19.64
N GLN A 231 44.83 3.23 -19.91
CA GLN A 231 45.57 4.39 -20.39
C GLN A 231 45.11 4.82 -21.79
N GLU A 232 44.82 3.87 -22.69
CA GLU A 232 44.29 4.14 -24.03
C GLU A 232 42.87 4.73 -23.99
N ILE A 233 42.01 4.28 -23.07
CA ILE A 233 40.63 4.77 -22.94
C ILE A 233 40.57 6.15 -22.27
N ARG A 234 41.50 6.43 -21.35
CA ARG A 234 41.49 7.64 -20.50
C ARG A 234 41.45 8.98 -21.24
N PRO A 235 42.02 9.20 -22.43
CA PRO A 235 41.93 10.48 -23.14
C PRO A 235 40.53 10.79 -23.71
N PHE A 236 39.71 9.76 -23.97
CA PHE A 236 38.43 9.94 -24.65
C PHE A 236 37.41 10.71 -23.80
N LYS A 237 36.62 11.56 -24.46
CA LYS A 237 35.49 12.28 -23.81
C LYS A 237 34.33 11.31 -23.56
N LYS A 238 33.45 11.64 -22.60
CA LYS A 238 32.28 10.83 -22.23
C LYS A 238 31.49 10.34 -23.46
N PHE A 239 31.16 11.23 -24.38
CA PHE A 239 30.34 10.86 -25.55
C PHE A 239 31.00 9.81 -26.44
N HIS A 240 32.32 9.85 -26.61
CA HIS A 240 33.04 8.82 -27.36
C HIS A 240 32.96 7.48 -26.63
N ILE A 241 33.13 7.48 -25.30
CA ILE A 241 33.00 6.28 -24.47
C ILE A 241 31.61 5.67 -24.61
N VAL A 242 30.56 6.51 -24.56
CA VAL A 242 29.17 6.07 -24.76
C VAL A 242 28.99 5.43 -26.14
N ASP A 243 29.54 6.03 -27.20
CA ASP A 243 29.48 5.46 -28.55
C ASP A 243 30.23 4.13 -28.67
N GLY A 244 31.35 3.97 -27.96
CA GLY A 244 32.07 2.70 -27.86
C GLY A 244 31.24 1.63 -27.13
N LEU A 245 30.60 1.99 -26.01
CA LEU A 245 29.74 1.08 -25.23
C LEU A 245 28.52 0.62 -26.04
N LYS A 246 27.90 1.50 -26.82
CA LYS A 246 26.74 1.16 -27.67
C LYS A 246 27.04 0.12 -28.76
N ARG A 247 28.31 -0.17 -29.04
CA ARG A 247 28.76 -1.19 -30.01
C ARG A 247 29.02 -2.55 -29.38
N LEU A 248 28.93 -2.65 -28.06
CA LEU A 248 29.00 -3.95 -27.37
C LEU A 248 27.75 -4.77 -27.70
N ASP A 249 27.86 -6.08 -27.58
CA ASP A 249 26.68 -6.95 -27.62
C ASP A 249 25.74 -6.63 -26.44
N GLU A 250 24.46 -6.94 -26.62
CA GLU A 250 23.42 -6.56 -25.68
C GLU A 250 23.66 -7.09 -24.26
N LYS A 251 24.14 -8.34 -24.14
CA LYS A 251 24.39 -8.97 -22.84
C LYS A 251 25.48 -8.22 -22.08
N THR A 252 26.60 -7.93 -22.76
CA THR A 252 27.72 -7.18 -22.18
C THR A 252 27.30 -5.74 -21.83
N LEU A 253 26.53 -5.08 -22.68
CA LEU A 253 26.03 -3.73 -22.44
C LEU A 253 25.12 -3.65 -21.20
N ARG A 254 24.18 -4.59 -21.07
CA ARG A 254 23.30 -4.69 -19.90
C ARG A 254 24.10 -5.02 -18.63
N GLY A 255 25.09 -5.90 -18.74
CA GLY A 255 26.04 -6.18 -17.65
C GLY A 255 26.74 -4.91 -17.16
N PHE A 256 27.27 -4.09 -18.08
CA PHE A 256 27.89 -2.82 -17.74
C PHE A 256 26.93 -1.85 -17.03
N VAL A 257 25.71 -1.69 -17.55
CA VAL A 257 24.69 -0.83 -16.91
C VAL A 257 24.30 -1.36 -15.53
N THR A 258 24.26 -2.68 -15.37
CA THR A 258 24.02 -3.34 -14.09
C THR A 258 25.10 -3.02 -13.08
N ASP A 259 26.37 -3.23 -13.44
CA ASP A 259 27.50 -2.92 -12.57
C ASP A 259 27.53 -1.44 -12.19
N LEU A 260 27.17 -0.56 -13.12
CA LEU A 260 27.06 0.88 -12.86
C LEU A 260 25.98 1.21 -11.83
N CYS A 261 24.79 0.64 -11.97
CA CYS A 261 23.67 0.84 -11.06
C CYS A 261 23.89 0.16 -9.68
N GLU A 262 24.59 -0.97 -9.63
CA GLU A 262 24.96 -1.62 -8.36
C GLU A 262 26.03 -0.81 -7.61
N THR A 263 27.02 -0.29 -8.34
CA THR A 263 28.06 0.57 -7.75
C THR A 263 27.52 1.93 -7.32
N PHE A 264 26.54 2.46 -8.05
CA PHE A 264 25.93 3.76 -7.80
C PHE A 264 24.39 3.66 -7.84
N PRO A 265 23.76 3.21 -6.73
CA PRO A 265 22.31 2.93 -6.68
C PRO A 265 21.41 4.11 -7.06
N LYS A 266 21.89 5.35 -6.93
CA LYS A 266 21.14 6.54 -7.37
C LYS A 266 20.81 6.52 -8.86
N PHE A 267 21.63 5.85 -9.69
CA PHE A 267 21.45 5.85 -11.14
C PHE A 267 20.27 5.03 -11.61
N TYR A 268 19.68 4.15 -10.79
CA TYR A 268 18.38 3.57 -11.16
C TYR A 268 17.30 4.63 -11.41
N ASN A 269 17.45 5.84 -10.86
CA ASN A 269 16.59 6.97 -11.17
C ASN A 269 16.87 7.59 -12.54
N GLU A 270 17.89 7.19 -13.31
CA GLU A 270 18.14 7.75 -14.64
C GLU A 270 17.30 7.10 -15.74
N PHE A 271 16.63 5.98 -15.43
CA PHE A 271 15.65 5.40 -16.33
C PHE A 271 14.40 6.28 -16.46
N SER A 272 13.81 6.30 -17.64
CA SER A 272 12.62 7.08 -17.95
C SER A 272 11.40 6.55 -17.18
N HIS A 273 10.51 7.47 -16.78
CA HIS A 273 9.26 7.10 -16.09
C HIS A 273 8.44 6.12 -16.93
N GLY A 274 8.30 6.38 -18.23
CA GLY A 274 7.58 5.52 -19.17
C GLY A 274 8.12 4.09 -19.18
N ALA A 275 9.44 3.90 -19.25
CA ALA A 275 10.02 2.56 -19.26
C ALA A 275 9.79 1.80 -17.94
N LEU A 276 9.83 2.48 -16.80
CA LEU A 276 9.51 1.87 -15.49
C LEU A 276 8.01 1.54 -15.38
N PHE A 277 7.15 2.43 -15.88
CA PHE A 277 5.72 2.21 -15.93
C PHE A 277 5.35 1.01 -16.82
N ASP A 278 5.88 0.97 -18.03
CA ASP A 278 5.68 -0.13 -18.99
C ASP A 278 6.12 -1.47 -18.41
N LEU A 279 7.22 -1.47 -17.65
CA LEU A 279 7.68 -2.67 -16.93
C LEU A 279 6.70 -3.08 -15.83
N THR A 280 6.21 -2.12 -15.05
CA THR A 280 5.20 -2.35 -14.01
C THR A 280 3.92 -2.95 -14.59
N ALA A 281 3.50 -2.49 -15.78
CA ALA A 281 2.31 -2.98 -16.46
C ALA A 281 2.36 -4.48 -16.85
N LYS A 282 3.55 -5.06 -16.93
CA LYS A 282 3.75 -6.49 -17.25
C LYS A 282 3.41 -7.42 -16.07
N PHE A 283 3.44 -6.92 -14.84
CA PHE A 283 3.18 -7.73 -13.65
C PHE A 283 1.70 -8.07 -13.47
N ALA A 284 1.42 -9.12 -12.68
CA ALA A 284 0.04 -9.46 -12.35
C ALA A 284 -0.56 -8.39 -11.43
N ARG A 285 -1.89 -8.30 -11.42
CA ARG A 285 -2.62 -7.33 -10.58
C ARG A 285 -2.22 -7.47 -9.10
N THR A 286 -2.11 -8.71 -8.62
CA THR A 286 -1.73 -9.02 -7.23
C THR A 286 -0.37 -8.48 -6.89
N ASP A 287 0.63 -8.68 -7.75
CA ASP A 287 2.00 -8.21 -7.52
C ASP A 287 2.07 -6.69 -7.50
N ILE A 288 1.32 -6.02 -8.38
CA ILE A 288 1.21 -4.56 -8.40
C ILE A 288 0.66 -4.05 -7.07
N VAL A 289 -0.44 -4.63 -6.58
CA VAL A 289 -1.03 -4.23 -5.30
C VAL A 289 -0.06 -4.50 -4.15
N ASP A 290 0.50 -5.71 -4.07
CA ASP A 290 1.40 -6.09 -2.98
C ASP A 290 2.67 -5.22 -2.95
N SER A 291 3.13 -4.76 -4.12
CA SER A 291 4.26 -3.82 -4.21
C SER A 291 3.95 -2.43 -3.67
N MET A 292 2.68 -2.02 -3.58
CA MET A 292 2.29 -0.72 -3.03
C MET A 292 2.53 -0.60 -1.52
N ILE A 293 2.86 -1.70 -0.84
CA ILE A 293 3.29 -1.70 0.57
C ILE A 293 4.50 -0.80 0.83
N VAL A 294 5.27 -0.43 -0.20
CA VAL A 294 6.43 0.48 -0.07
C VAL A 294 6.07 1.96 -0.20
N LEU A 295 4.83 2.29 -0.55
CA LEU A 295 4.34 3.67 -0.67
C LEU A 295 3.99 4.23 0.71
N ASP A 296 3.97 5.56 0.83
CA ASP A 296 3.54 6.23 2.06
C ASP A 296 2.01 6.05 2.24
N ASN A 297 1.54 6.02 3.49
CA ASN A 297 0.14 5.72 3.80
C ASN A 297 -0.80 6.76 3.18
N GLU A 298 -0.39 8.03 3.18
CA GLU A 298 -1.13 9.15 2.60
C GLU A 298 -1.45 8.89 1.12
N LYS A 299 -0.50 8.34 0.37
CA LYS A 299 -0.69 8.01 -1.05
C LYS A 299 -1.64 6.84 -1.25
N ILE A 300 -1.57 5.85 -0.37
CA ILE A 300 -2.50 4.73 -0.40
C ILE A 300 -3.91 5.22 -0.09
N LEU A 301 -4.08 6.11 0.88
CA LEU A 301 -5.36 6.74 1.23
C LEU A 301 -5.91 7.57 0.06
N GLU A 302 -5.08 8.36 -0.63
CA GLU A 302 -5.46 9.10 -1.85
C GLU A 302 -5.94 8.16 -2.98
N MET A 303 -5.33 6.97 -3.10
CA MET A 303 -5.77 5.96 -4.05
C MET A 303 -7.10 5.32 -3.62
N LEU A 304 -7.24 4.94 -2.35
CA LEU A 304 -8.47 4.35 -1.79
C LEU A 304 -9.66 5.31 -1.87
N ALA A 305 -9.42 6.63 -1.82
CA ALA A 305 -10.45 7.66 -2.02
C ALA A 305 -11.11 7.63 -3.42
N GLN A 306 -10.59 6.83 -4.36
CA GLN A 306 -11.23 6.62 -5.67
C GLN A 306 -12.10 5.36 -5.71
N LEU A 307 -12.23 4.63 -4.61
CA LEU A 307 -13.18 3.52 -4.50
C LEU A 307 -14.61 4.04 -4.29
N PRO A 308 -15.63 3.31 -4.77
CA PRO A 308 -17.00 3.51 -4.34
C PRO A 308 -17.13 3.34 -2.82
N GLU A 309 -18.02 4.11 -2.21
CA GLU A 309 -18.27 4.14 -0.77
C GLU A 309 -18.41 2.75 -0.13
N LYS A 310 -19.19 1.85 -0.76
CA LYS A 310 -19.36 0.48 -0.28
C LYS A 310 -18.04 -0.30 -0.18
N LEU A 311 -17.10 -0.08 -1.10
CA LEU A 311 -15.81 -0.76 -1.07
C LEU A 311 -14.88 -0.13 -0.02
N ILE A 312 -14.98 1.18 0.22
CA ILE A 312 -14.28 1.84 1.32
C ILE A 312 -14.79 1.30 2.66
N ALA A 313 -16.11 1.17 2.84
CA ALA A 313 -16.68 0.58 4.05
C ALA A 313 -16.24 -0.87 4.23
N LEU A 314 -16.16 -1.63 3.14
CA LEU A 314 -15.64 -2.99 3.19
C LEU A 314 -14.17 -3.00 3.61
N THR A 315 -13.33 -2.09 3.09
CA THR A 315 -11.94 -1.92 3.54
C THR A 315 -11.86 -1.54 5.02
N ALA A 316 -12.63 -0.56 5.47
CA ALA A 316 -12.69 -0.09 6.85
C ALA A 316 -13.21 -1.17 7.82
N SER A 317 -14.01 -2.14 7.36
CA SER A 317 -14.48 -3.24 8.21
C SER A 317 -13.34 -4.14 8.74
N GLN A 318 -12.13 -4.01 8.19
CA GLN A 318 -10.92 -4.68 8.67
C GLN A 318 -10.35 -4.07 9.97
N ILE A 319 -10.83 -2.89 10.41
CA ILE A 319 -10.42 -2.32 11.71
C ILE A 319 -10.63 -3.36 12.81
N ASN A 320 -9.65 -3.47 13.70
CA ASN A 320 -9.75 -4.35 14.86
C ASN A 320 -11.04 -4.01 15.63
N TYR A 321 -11.85 -5.02 15.95
CA TYR A 321 -13.16 -4.84 16.57
C TYR A 321 -13.08 -4.10 17.92
N GLU A 322 -11.97 -4.27 18.65
CA GLU A 322 -11.67 -3.51 19.85
C GLU A 322 -11.48 -2.03 19.54
N VAL A 323 -10.61 -1.69 18.59
CA VAL A 323 -10.40 -0.29 18.20
C VAL A 323 -11.69 0.32 17.66
N PHE A 324 -12.45 -0.43 16.86
CA PHE A 324 -13.73 0.03 16.32
C PHE A 324 -14.76 0.34 17.41
N ALA A 325 -14.88 -0.50 18.43
CA ALA A 325 -15.76 -0.26 19.57
C ALA A 325 -15.36 1.00 20.37
N GLN A 326 -14.05 1.28 20.51
CA GLN A 326 -13.57 2.50 21.17
C GLN A 326 -13.98 3.74 20.38
N ILE A 327 -13.79 3.71 19.06
CA ILE A 327 -14.20 4.81 18.16
C ILE A 327 -15.70 5.06 18.27
N LEU A 328 -16.52 4.01 18.20
CA LEU A 328 -17.98 4.15 18.28
C LEU A 328 -18.41 4.80 19.60
N MET A 329 -17.81 4.39 20.72
CA MET A 329 -18.12 4.95 22.03
C MET A 329 -17.63 6.39 22.20
N ALA A 330 -16.50 6.75 21.61
CA ALA A 330 -15.92 8.09 21.72
C ALA A 330 -16.71 9.09 20.87
N ASP A 331 -16.88 8.77 19.60
CA ASP A 331 -17.22 9.75 18.56
C ASP A 331 -18.61 9.53 17.94
N TYR A 332 -19.24 8.37 18.15
CA TYR A 332 -20.51 7.98 17.51
C TYR A 332 -21.60 7.57 18.51
N LYS A 333 -21.66 8.24 19.67
CA LYS A 333 -22.64 7.95 20.73
C LYS A 333 -24.09 8.04 20.25
N ASP A 334 -24.40 8.98 19.36
CA ASP A 334 -25.75 9.15 18.81
C ASP A 334 -26.14 7.98 17.90
N LEU A 335 -25.20 7.50 17.08
CA LEU A 335 -25.37 6.29 16.28
C LEU A 335 -25.61 5.07 17.18
N LEU A 336 -24.83 4.94 18.27
CA LEU A 336 -24.99 3.87 19.26
C LEU A 336 -26.35 3.92 19.95
N ALA A 337 -26.83 5.11 20.34
CA ALA A 337 -28.15 5.27 20.94
C ALA A 337 -29.25 4.77 20.00
N GLY A 338 -29.13 5.05 18.70
CA GLY A 338 -30.04 4.54 17.66
C GLY A 338 -29.97 3.02 17.44
N LEU A 339 -28.82 2.39 17.71
CA LEU A 339 -28.62 0.95 17.55
C LEU A 339 -29.02 0.13 18.80
N VAL A 340 -28.82 0.69 20.00
CA VAL A 340 -29.07 0.02 21.30
C VAL A 340 -30.52 0.18 21.78
N LEU A 341 -31.19 1.28 21.41
CA LEU A 341 -32.62 1.48 21.71
C LEU A 341 -33.56 0.78 20.68
N ALA A 342 -32.99 0.12 19.67
CA ALA A 342 -33.70 -0.62 18.63
C ALA A 342 -33.84 -2.11 18.98
#